data_AF-A0A7R9ZFV0-F1
#
_entry.id   AF-A0A7R9ZFV0-F1
#
_cell.length_a   1.000
_cell.length_b   1.000
_cell.length_c   1.000
_cell.angle_alpha   90.00
_cell.angle_beta   90.00
_cell.angle_gamma   90.00
#
_symmetry.space_group_name_H-M   'P 1'
#
loop_
_entity.id
_entity.type
_entity.pdbx_description
1 polymer ?
#
loop_
_entity_poly.entity_id
_entity_poly.type
_entity_poly.pdbx_seq_one_letter_code
_entity_poly.pdbx_strand_id
1 'polypeptide(L)'
;EGNVNVQGEDQKKLDVITNDVLKRALRFTGKLGLLASEEEDEPVDLIGTSPEGPKEVFFEEGSKYVAVFDPLDGSSNVDAGIPTGTIIGIYKHDESCNIDLGADVTEDDLLEQEALCFANTLQPGTN
;
A
#
# COMPACT_ATOMS: atom_id res chain seq x y z
N GLU A 1 -8.51 23.96 4.57
CA GLU A 1 -7.04 24.04 4.59
C GLU A 1 -6.56 22.72 4.02
N GLY A 2 -5.71 22.76 2.99
CA GLY A 2 -5.27 21.59 2.24
C GLY A 2 -4.20 20.84 3.01
N ASN A 3 -4.32 19.53 3.08
CA ASN A 3 -3.20 18.68 3.49
C ASN A 3 -2.20 18.65 2.32
N VAL A 4 -0.92 18.70 2.63
CA VAL A 4 0.14 18.51 1.65
C VAL A 4 0.61 17.07 1.79
N ASN A 5 0.59 16.29 0.71
CA ASN A 5 1.06 14.91 0.73
C ASN A 5 2.61 14.84 0.77
N VAL A 6 3.19 13.65 0.94
CA VAL A 6 4.65 13.42 0.97
C VAL A 6 5.40 13.87 -0.29
N GLN A 7 4.67 14.11 -1.38
CA GLN A 7 5.22 14.57 -2.66
C GLN A 7 5.17 16.11 -2.80
N GLY A 8 4.59 16.81 -1.83
CA GLY A 8 4.49 18.27 -1.83
C GLY A 8 3.31 18.82 -2.62
N GLU A 9 2.32 17.98 -2.94
CA GLU A 9 1.12 18.37 -3.69
C GLU A 9 -0.04 18.72 -2.75
N ASP A 10 -0.87 19.69 -3.16
CA ASP A 10 -2.12 20.04 -2.47
C ASP A 10 -3.13 18.90 -2.62
N GLN A 11 -3.34 18.14 -1.55
CA GLN A 11 -4.26 17.00 -1.55
C GLN A 11 -5.71 17.48 -1.73
N LYS A 12 -6.34 17.09 -2.83
CA LYS A 12 -7.75 17.41 -3.08
C LYS A 12 -8.64 16.41 -2.33
N LYS A 13 -9.87 16.83 -2.05
CA LYS A 13 -10.87 15.95 -1.42
C LYS A 13 -11.16 14.69 -2.26
N LEU A 14 -11.03 14.80 -3.58
CA LEU A 14 -11.29 13.68 -4.47
C LEU A 14 -10.21 12.61 -4.30
N ASP A 15 -8.94 13.02 -4.14
CA ASP A 15 -7.79 12.14 -3.93
C ASP A 15 -7.98 11.25 -2.69
N VAL A 16 -8.36 11.88 -1.57
CA VAL A 16 -8.68 11.20 -0.31
C VAL A 16 -9.80 10.17 -0.52
N ILE A 17 -10.86 10.53 -1.26
CA ILE A 17 -12.00 9.63 -1.50
C ILE A 17 -11.58 8.45 -2.39
N THR A 18 -10.84 8.70 -3.47
CA THR A 18 -10.38 7.64 -4.38
C THR A 18 -9.43 6.68 -3.70
N ASN A 19 -8.50 7.18 -2.87
CA ASN A 19 -7.61 6.35 -2.06
C ASN A 19 -8.42 5.41 -1.13
N ASP A 20 -9.36 5.99 -0.38
CA ASP A 20 -10.22 5.25 0.55
C ASP A 20 -11.05 4.15 -0.13
N VAL A 21 -11.59 4.45 -1.33
CA VAL A 21 -12.38 3.50 -2.11
C VAL A 21 -11.50 2.37 -2.63
N LEU A 22 -10.32 2.67 -3.18
CA LEU A 22 -9.39 1.66 -3.69
C LEU A 22 -8.88 0.76 -2.56
N LYS A 23 -8.45 1.33 -1.43
CA LYS A 23 -8.01 0.57 -0.25
C LYS A 23 -9.06 -0.43 0.22
N ARG A 24 -10.31 0.02 0.36
CA ARG A 24 -11.42 -0.86 0.77
C ARG A 24 -11.68 -1.95 -0.28
N ALA A 25 -11.75 -1.59 -1.56
CA ALA A 25 -12.01 -2.54 -2.64
C ALA A 25 -10.94 -3.64 -2.72
N LEU A 26 -9.66 -3.25 -2.62
CA LEU A 26 -8.51 -4.15 -2.65
C LEU A 26 -8.47 -5.04 -1.39
N ARG A 27 -8.76 -4.48 -0.21
CA ARG A 27 -8.87 -5.25 1.04
C ARG A 27 -9.89 -6.38 0.96
N PHE A 28 -11.07 -6.13 0.37
CA PHE A 28 -12.12 -7.14 0.25
C PHE A 28 -11.76 -8.32 -0.66
N THR A 29 -10.67 -8.26 -1.42
CA THR A 29 -10.25 -9.37 -2.28
C THR A 29 -9.70 -10.57 -1.50
N GLY A 30 -9.22 -10.37 -0.27
CA GLY A 30 -8.64 -11.41 0.59
C GLY A 30 -7.36 -12.05 0.05
N LYS A 31 -6.71 -11.43 -0.95
CA LYS A 31 -5.49 -11.95 -1.61
C LYS A 31 -4.29 -11.02 -1.49
N LEU A 32 -4.51 -9.81 -0.98
CA LEU A 32 -3.52 -8.76 -0.85
C LEU A 32 -3.02 -8.71 0.59
N GLY A 33 -1.71 -8.80 0.76
CA GLY A 33 -1.07 -8.64 2.06
C GLY A 33 -0.75 -7.18 2.36
N LEU A 34 -0.20 -6.47 1.38
CA LEU A 34 0.32 -5.12 1.57
C LEU A 34 -0.10 -4.22 0.40
N LEU A 35 -0.37 -2.94 0.70
CA LEU A 35 -0.64 -1.91 -0.29
C LEU A 35 0.30 -0.71 -0.12
N ALA A 36 0.66 -0.08 -1.23
CA ALA A 36 1.25 1.26 -1.23
C ALA A 36 0.41 2.19 -2.12
N SER A 37 0.13 3.38 -1.63
CA SER A 37 -0.60 4.42 -2.37
C SER A 37 0.27 5.65 -2.52
N GLU A 38 0.08 6.40 -3.60
CA GLU A 38 0.66 7.75 -3.73
C GLU A 38 0.20 8.70 -2.60
N GLU A 39 -1.00 8.47 -2.05
CA GLU A 39 -1.63 9.31 -1.03
C GLU A 39 -1.32 8.91 0.42
N GLU A 40 -0.42 7.94 0.64
CA GLU A 40 -0.02 7.44 1.97
C GLU A 40 1.50 7.55 2.14
N ASP A 41 1.94 8.01 3.32
CA ASP A 41 3.36 8.20 3.63
C ASP A 41 4.10 6.86 3.83
N GLU A 42 3.38 5.86 4.33
CA GLU A 42 3.89 4.52 4.62
C GLU A 42 2.99 3.45 3.97
N PRO A 43 3.55 2.30 3.57
CA PRO A 43 2.73 1.18 3.11
C PRO A 43 1.70 0.76 4.16
N VAL A 44 0.48 0.48 3.72
CA VAL A 44 -0.60 0.08 4.62
C VAL A 44 -0.73 -1.43 4.60
N ASP A 45 -0.48 -2.05 5.76
CA ASP A 45 -0.81 -3.44 5.97
C ASP A 45 -2.33 -3.64 6.05
N LEU A 46 -2.83 -4.63 5.32
CA LEU A 46 -4.24 -4.98 5.27
C LEU A 46 -4.62 -6.11 6.23
N ILE A 47 -3.64 -6.76 6.86
CA ILE A 47 -3.84 -8.00 7.59
C ILE A 47 -4.12 -7.81 9.09
N GLY A 48 -3.97 -6.60 9.62
CA GLY A 48 -4.50 -6.25 10.95
C GLY A 48 -6.04 -6.25 11.01
N THR A 49 -6.63 -7.30 11.59
CA THR A 49 -8.08 -7.37 11.89
C THR A 49 -8.37 -6.98 13.35
N SER A 50 -8.08 -5.74 13.73
CA SER A 50 -8.77 -5.12 14.87
C SER A 50 -8.66 -3.60 14.83
N PRO A 51 -9.74 -2.85 15.08
CA PRO A 51 -9.66 -1.40 15.27
C PRO A 51 -8.90 -1.01 16.55
N GLU A 52 -8.62 -1.95 17.47
CA GLU A 52 -8.13 -1.68 18.84
C GLU A 52 -7.03 -2.65 19.34
N GLY A 53 -6.30 -3.32 18.44
CA GLY A 53 -5.23 -4.27 18.78
C GLY A 53 -3.97 -4.07 17.93
N PRO A 54 -2.81 -4.65 18.33
CA PRO A 54 -1.51 -4.32 17.77
C PRO A 54 -1.47 -4.56 16.25
N LYS A 55 -0.74 -3.68 15.57
CA LYS A 55 -0.47 -3.68 14.12
C LYS A 55 0.42 -4.89 13.78
N GLU A 56 -0.11 -6.10 13.88
CA GLU A 56 0.64 -7.30 13.52
C GLU A 56 0.21 -7.78 12.13
N VAL A 57 1.16 -7.67 11.20
CA VAL A 57 1.06 -8.10 9.80
C VAL A 57 1.20 -9.61 9.74
N PHE A 58 0.09 -10.35 9.74
CA PHE A 58 0.12 -11.80 9.57
C PHE A 58 -0.05 -12.18 8.10
N PHE A 59 1.03 -12.46 7.35
CA PHE A 59 0.87 -13.10 6.04
C PHE A 59 0.22 -14.49 6.18
N GLU A 60 -1.11 -14.60 6.13
CA GLU A 60 -1.79 -15.89 5.95
C GLU A 60 -1.38 -16.48 4.58
N GLU A 61 -1.43 -17.81 4.44
CA GLU A 61 -1.13 -18.57 3.20
C GLU A 61 -1.87 -18.08 1.93
N GLY A 62 -2.84 -17.17 2.07
CA GLY A 62 -3.58 -16.50 1.00
C GLY A 62 -3.03 -15.16 0.50
N SER A 63 -2.11 -14.52 1.24
CA SER A 63 -1.63 -13.14 1.00
C SER A 63 -0.47 -13.09 0.00
N LYS A 64 -0.75 -13.48 -1.24
CA LYS A 64 0.27 -13.70 -2.28
C LYS A 64 0.60 -12.47 -3.11
N TYR A 65 -0.11 -11.37 -2.91
CA TYR A 65 0.02 -10.20 -3.77
C TYR A 65 0.27 -8.93 -2.97
N VAL A 66 1.04 -8.04 -3.59
CA VAL A 66 1.30 -6.67 -3.18
C VAL A 66 0.67 -5.76 -4.23
N ALA A 67 -0.09 -4.76 -3.79
CA ALA A 67 -0.66 -3.76 -4.69
C ALA A 67 0.06 -2.42 -4.50
N VAL A 68 0.40 -1.76 -5.60
CA VAL A 68 0.79 -0.35 -5.60
C VAL A 68 -0.18 0.41 -6.48
N PHE A 69 -0.63 1.59 -6.09
CA PHE A 69 -1.56 2.34 -6.91
C PHE A 69 -1.43 3.86 -6.76
N ASP A 70 -1.69 4.55 -7.86
CA ASP A 70 -2.06 5.96 -7.87
C ASP A 70 -3.59 6.02 -7.96
N PRO A 71 -4.28 6.44 -6.88
CA PRO A 71 -5.72 6.44 -6.83
C PRO A 71 -6.35 7.43 -7.81
N LEU A 72 -5.66 8.53 -8.12
CA LEU A 72 -6.13 9.56 -9.04
C LEU A 72 -4.97 10.24 -9.81
N ASP A 73 -4.49 9.56 -10.85
CA ASP A 73 -3.48 10.11 -11.75
C ASP A 73 -4.06 11.34 -12.49
N GLY A 74 -3.34 12.44 -12.38
CA GLY A 74 -3.77 13.73 -12.91
C GLY A 74 -4.83 14.43 -12.07
N SER A 75 -4.88 14.25 -10.75
CA SER A 75 -5.79 14.96 -9.83
C SER A 75 -5.87 16.48 -10.08
N SER A 76 -4.75 17.11 -10.44
CA SER A 76 -4.66 18.53 -10.81
C SER A 76 -5.55 18.92 -12.00
N ASN A 77 -5.80 17.99 -12.93
CA ASN A 77 -6.55 18.17 -14.17
C ASN A 77 -8.07 18.04 -14.02
N VAL A 78 -8.56 17.55 -12.87
CA VAL A 78 -9.99 17.31 -12.62
C VAL A 78 -10.82 18.58 -12.80
N ASP A 79 -10.37 19.71 -12.27
CA ASP A 79 -11.11 20.98 -12.32
C ASP A 79 -11.19 21.57 -13.73
N ALA A 80 -10.30 21.14 -14.63
CA ALA A 80 -10.26 21.55 -16.03
C ALA A 80 -11.07 20.63 -16.95
N GLY A 81 -11.66 19.55 -16.43
CA GLY A 81 -12.38 18.55 -17.23
C GLY A 81 -11.48 17.78 -18.20
N ILE A 82 -10.18 17.73 -17.91
CA ILE A 82 -9.19 16.96 -18.67
C ILE A 82 -9.25 15.50 -18.18
N PRO A 83 -9.03 14.49 -19.05
CA PRO A 83 -9.04 13.10 -18.64
C PRO A 83 -8.06 12.81 -17.50
N THR A 84 -8.54 12.09 -16.49
CA THR A 84 -7.77 11.57 -15.35
C THR A 84 -8.03 10.07 -15.22
N GLY A 85 -7.24 9.38 -14.39
CA GLY A 85 -7.33 7.93 -14.29
C GLY A 85 -6.84 7.38 -12.95
N THR A 86 -6.68 6.07 -12.90
CA THR A 86 -6.16 5.34 -11.74
C THR A 86 -5.13 4.35 -12.27
N ILE A 87 -3.96 4.30 -11.64
CA ILE A 87 -2.88 3.38 -12.01
C ILE A 87 -2.78 2.31 -10.94
N ILE A 88 -2.72 1.03 -11.33
CA ILE A 88 -2.61 -0.09 -10.40
C ILE A 88 -1.52 -1.04 -10.90
N GLY A 89 -0.57 -1.37 -10.03
CA GLY A 89 0.39 -2.45 -10.19
C GLY A 89 0.12 -3.56 -9.18
N ILE A 90 0.02 -4.80 -9.66
CA ILE A 90 -0.15 -5.98 -8.81
C ILE A 90 1.07 -6.88 -8.97
N TYR A 91 1.77 -7.11 -7.87
CA TYR A 91 2.98 -7.91 -7.81
C TYR A 91 2.72 -9.16 -7.00
N LYS A 92 3.35 -10.27 -7.37
CA LYS A 92 3.37 -11.45 -6.51
C LYS A 92 4.42 -11.22 -5.43
N HIS A 93 4.05 -11.45 -4.17
CA HIS A 93 4.98 -11.42 -3.07
C HIS A 93 6.09 -12.46 -3.30
N ASP A 94 7.33 -12.07 -2.99
CA ASP A 94 8.47 -12.96 -3.10
C ASP A 94 8.39 -14.03 -1.99
N GLU A 95 8.19 -15.29 -2.38
CA GLU A 95 8.13 -16.43 -1.46
C GLU A 95 9.45 -16.67 -0.70
N SER A 96 10.56 -16.07 -1.16
CA SER A 96 11.83 -16.11 -0.45
C SER A 96 11.94 -15.08 0.66
N CYS A 97 11.01 -14.13 0.74
CA CYS A 97 10.97 -13.18 1.83
C CYS A 97 10.26 -13.76 3.05
N ASN A 98 11.04 -14.14 4.05
CA ASN A 98 10.54 -14.63 5.33
C ASN A 98 10.74 -13.54 6.38
N ILE A 99 9.65 -13.05 6.96
CA ILE A 99 9.67 -12.16 8.11
C ILE A 99 9.82 -13.02 9.36
N ASP A 100 10.83 -12.71 10.18
CA ASP A 100 11.06 -13.41 11.45
C ASP A 100 10.12 -12.85 12.52
N LEU A 101 9.17 -13.67 12.97
CA LEU A 101 8.24 -13.33 14.05
C LEU A 101 8.73 -13.84 15.42
N GLY A 102 10.05 -14.01 15.57
CA GLY A 102 10.68 -14.44 16.81
C GLY A 102 10.34 -13.53 18.01
N ALA A 103 10.30 -14.11 19.20
CA ALA A 103 9.91 -13.39 20.42
C ALA A 103 10.88 -12.27 20.87
N ASP A 104 12.06 -12.17 20.25
CA ASP A 104 13.08 -11.16 20.52
C ASP A 104 13.11 -10.03 19.45
N VAL A 105 12.21 -10.05 18.47
CA VAL A 105 12.16 -9.07 17.36
C VAL A 105 11.40 -7.83 17.79
N THR A 106 11.95 -6.65 17.53
CA THR A 106 11.31 -5.36 17.84
C THR A 106 10.37 -4.89 16.71
N GLU A 107 9.47 -3.95 16.99
CA GLU A 107 8.60 -3.36 15.96
C GLU A 107 9.41 -2.70 14.83
N ASP A 108 10.55 -2.08 15.14
CA ASP A 108 11.45 -1.47 14.15
C ASP A 108 12.10 -2.54 13.25
N ASP A 109 12.51 -3.69 13.82
CA ASP A 109 13.07 -4.80 13.05
C ASP A 109 12.05 -5.39 12.07
N LEU A 110 10.77 -5.49 12.48
CA LEU A 110 9.69 -5.96 11.62
C LEU A 110 9.45 -4.99 10.45
N LEU A 111 9.41 -3.69 10.73
CA LEU A 111 9.22 -2.66 9.71
C LEU A 111 10.36 -2.65 8.68
N GLU A 112 11.61 -2.81 9.13
CA GLU A 112 12.76 -2.91 8.22
C GLU A 112 12.69 -4.18 7.35
N GLN A 113 12.29 -5.33 7.92
CA GLN A 113 12.12 -6.57 7.16
C GLN A 113 11.00 -6.45 6.12
N GLU A 114 9.88 -5.82 6.46
CA GLU A 114 8.78 -5.56 5.54
C GLU A 114 9.19 -4.63 4.40
N ALA A 115 9.88 -3.53 4.72
CA ALA A 115 10.39 -2.60 3.72
C ALA A 115 11.36 -3.30 2.75
N LEU A 116 12.19 -4.23 3.25
CA LEU A 116 13.09 -5.04 2.44
C LEU A 116 12.31 -6.01 1.54
N CYS A 117 11.31 -6.71 2.07
CA CYS A 117 10.43 -7.59 1.28
C CYS A 117 9.68 -6.83 0.19
N PHE A 118 9.20 -5.63 0.51
CA PHE A 118 8.53 -4.76 -0.44
C PHE A 118 9.47 -4.31 -1.55
N ALA A 119 10.69 -3.87 -1.20
CA ALA A 119 11.70 -3.48 -2.18
C ALA A 119 12.07 -4.65 -3.11
N ASN A 120 12.21 -5.87 -2.58
CA ASN A 120 12.48 -7.07 -3.38
C ASN A 120 11.31 -7.45 -4.30
N THR A 121 10.08 -7.20 -3.87
CA THR A 121 8.87 -7.44 -4.69
C THR A 121 8.78 -6.47 -5.88
N LEU A 122 9.24 -5.22 -5.70
CA LEU A 122 9.19 -4.16 -6.71
C LEU A 122 10.39 -4.12 -7.66
N GLN A 123 11.09 -5.23 -7.85
CA GLN A 123 12.24 -5.27 -8.76
C GLN A 123 11.78 -5.27 -10.23
N PRO A 124 12.51 -4.58 -11.13
CA PRO A 124 12.26 -4.68 -12.56
C PRO A 124 12.36 -6.13 -13.02
N GLY A 125 11.43 -6.56 -13.87
CA GLY A 125 11.48 -7.91 -14.43
C GLY A 125 12.80 -8.17 -15.16
N THR A 126 13.48 -9.26 -14.82
CA THR A 126 14.62 -9.77 -15.60
C THR A 126 14.07 -10.47 -16.84
N ASN A 127 13.86 -9.73 -17.92
CA ASN A 127 13.59 -10.30 -19.24
C ASN A 127 14.80 -11.06 -19.80
#